data_AF-A0A5T4YJU0-F1
#
_entry.id   AF-A0A5T4YJU0-F1
#
_cell.length_a   1.000
_cell.length_b   1.000
_cell.length_c   1.000
_cell.angle_alpha   90.00
_cell.angle_beta   90.00
_cell.angle_gamma   90.00
#
_symmetry.space_group_name_H-M   'P 1'
#
loop_
_entity.id
_entity.type
_entity.pdbx_description
1 polymer ?
#
loop_
_entity_poly.entity_id
_entity_poly.type
_entity_poly.pdbx_seq_one_letter_code
_entity_poly.pdbx_strand_id
1 'polypeptide(L)'
;MILTLNESREITQIIASFTDDDYERINSEVDRLCKHCEPISEMLRSYKPDEHTKDAIDWLEDDDCNYQEKAYEWFWDAITERVKAEYAFAIFKRRHIYGEAA
;
A
#
# COMPACT_ATOMS: atom_id res chain seq x y z
N MET A 1 -2.28 -16.63 6.00
CA MET A 1 -1.21 -16.88 6.99
C MET A 1 -1.61 -16.14 8.26
N ILE A 2 -1.73 -16.84 9.38
CA ILE A 2 -1.99 -16.21 10.69
C ILE A 2 -0.63 -16.09 11.38
N LEU A 3 -0.22 -14.87 11.71
CA LEU A 3 1.04 -14.61 12.42
C LEU A 3 0.87 -14.88 13.91
N THR A 4 1.87 -15.50 14.52
CA THR A 4 2.05 -15.47 15.97
C THR A 4 2.52 -14.09 16.44
N LEU A 5 2.37 -13.80 17.73
CA LEU A 5 2.85 -12.54 18.32
C LEU A 5 4.35 -12.33 18.12
N ASN A 6 5.15 -13.40 18.11
CA ASN A 6 6.60 -13.30 17.93
C ASN A 6 6.96 -13.00 16.47
N GLU A 7 6.32 -13.65 15.51
CA GLU A 7 6.54 -13.36 14.08
C GLU A 7 6.09 -11.95 13.72
N SER A 8 4.97 -11.48 14.30
CA SER A 8 4.53 -10.09 14.13
C SER A 8 5.56 -9.10 14.68
N ARG A 9 6.16 -9.37 15.85
CA ARG A 9 7.23 -8.53 16.41
C ARG A 9 8.48 -8.54 15.53
N GLU A 10 8.86 -9.69 14.99
CA GLU A 10 10.01 -9.79 14.09
C GLU A 10 9.79 -8.96 12.83
N ILE A 11 8.62 -9.01 12.20
CA ILE A 11 8.28 -8.19 11.04
C ILE A 11 8.38 -6.70 11.38
N THR A 12 7.87 -6.28 12.54
CA THR A 12 8.01 -4.88 12.99
C THR A 12 9.49 -4.49 13.17
N GLN A 13 10.32 -5.39 13.70
CA GLN A 13 11.76 -5.14 13.84
C GLN A 13 12.47 -5.04 12.49
N ILE A 14 12.07 -5.87 11.50
CA ILE A 14 12.58 -5.78 10.13
C ILE A 14 12.27 -4.42 9.54
N ILE A 15 11.02 -3.95 9.64
CA ILE A 15 10.61 -2.63 9.14
C ILE A 15 11.42 -1.51 9.83
N ALA A 16 11.60 -1.61 11.16
CA ALA A 16 12.40 -0.64 11.91
C ALA A 16 13.89 -0.63 11.54
N SER A 17 14.38 -1.68 10.87
CA SER A 17 15.77 -1.81 10.42
C SER A 17 16.02 -1.41 8.96
N PHE A 18 15.00 -0.92 8.25
CA PHE A 18 15.16 -0.47 6.87
C PHE A 18 16.19 0.65 6.76
N THR A 19 17.03 0.53 5.74
CA THR A 19 18.05 1.53 5.39
C THR A 19 17.49 2.53 4.37
N ASP A 20 18.24 3.61 4.11
CA ASP A 20 17.89 4.57 3.07
C ASP A 20 17.77 3.91 1.69
N ASP A 21 18.64 2.93 1.38
CA ASP A 21 18.57 2.15 0.13
C ASP A 21 17.26 1.35 0.03
N ASP A 22 16.79 0.79 1.16
CA ASP A 22 15.52 0.08 1.21
C ASP A 22 14.36 1.05 0.95
N TYR A 23 14.41 2.25 1.54
CA TYR A 23 13.41 3.30 1.31
C TYR A 23 13.43 3.81 -0.13
N GLU A 24 14.59 3.97 -0.76
CA GLU A 24 14.69 4.36 -2.17
C GLU A 24 14.01 3.32 -3.07
N ARG A 25 14.25 2.03 -2.81
CA ARG A 25 13.58 0.95 -3.53
C ARG A 25 12.08 0.94 -3.30
N ILE A 26 11.62 1.12 -2.06
CA ILE A 26 10.20 1.19 -1.72
C ILE A 26 9.56 2.35 -2.48
N ASN A 27 10.13 3.55 -2.40
CA ASN A 27 9.61 4.74 -3.07
C ASN A 27 9.55 4.58 -4.59
N SER A 28 10.55 3.94 -5.20
CA SER A 28 10.53 3.64 -6.64
C SER A 28 9.39 2.69 -7.03
N GLU A 29 9.10 1.69 -6.19
CA GLU A 29 7.97 0.78 -6.41
C GLU A 29 6.62 1.46 -6.17
N VAL A 30 6.52 2.31 -5.14
CA VAL A 30 5.32 3.13 -4.88
C VAL A 30 5.04 4.04 -6.08
N ASP A 31 6.04 4.76 -6.60
CA ASP A 31 5.92 5.59 -7.81
C ASP A 31 5.41 4.76 -9.00
N ARG A 32 5.96 3.56 -9.21
CA ARG A 32 5.50 2.65 -10.28
C ARG A 32 4.03 2.27 -10.12
N LEU A 33 3.57 2.03 -8.90
CA LEU A 33 2.21 1.60 -8.59
C LEU A 33 1.20 2.76 -8.61
N CYS A 34 1.62 3.97 -8.24
CA CYS A 34 0.76 5.14 -8.18
C CYS A 34 0.60 5.88 -9.52
N LYS A 35 1.37 5.51 -10.56
CA LYS A 35 1.27 6.11 -11.92
C LYS A 35 -0.12 6.05 -12.55
N HIS A 36 -0.99 5.16 -12.09
CA HIS A 36 -2.39 5.09 -12.49
C HIS A 36 -3.27 5.12 -11.24
N CYS A 37 -3.79 6.29 -10.86
CA CYS A 37 -4.64 6.50 -9.68
C CYS A 37 -6.12 6.14 -9.88
N GLU A 38 -6.45 5.50 -11.00
CA GLU A 38 -7.76 4.93 -11.32
C GLU A 38 -8.35 3.96 -10.26
N PRO A 39 -7.56 3.22 -9.43
CA PRO A 39 -8.10 2.23 -8.50
C PRO A 39 -9.03 2.78 -7.40
N ILE A 40 -8.82 4.02 -6.94
CA ILE A 40 -9.64 4.57 -5.84
C ILE A 40 -11.06 4.86 -6.30
N SER A 41 -11.20 5.50 -7.46
CA SER A 41 -12.51 5.87 -7.98
C SER A 41 -13.31 4.65 -8.38
N GLU A 42 -12.67 3.61 -8.93
CA GLU A 42 -13.32 2.32 -9.19
C GLU A 42 -13.81 1.66 -7.89
N MET A 43 -13.00 1.69 -6.83
CA MET A 43 -13.39 1.21 -5.50
C MET A 43 -14.61 1.99 -4.97
N LEU A 44 -14.60 3.31 -5.04
CA LEU A 44 -15.71 4.14 -4.55
C LEU A 44 -17.00 3.92 -5.34
N ARG A 45 -16.90 3.75 -6.67
CA ARG A 45 -18.06 3.42 -7.52
C ARG A 45 -18.69 2.07 -7.20
N SER A 46 -17.89 1.12 -6.69
CA SER A 46 -18.36 -0.24 -6.38
C SER A 46 -18.81 -0.42 -4.93
N TYR A 47 -18.42 0.47 -4.02
CA TYR A 47 -18.74 0.34 -2.60
C TYR A 47 -20.13 0.88 -2.25
N LYS A 48 -21.13 -0.01 -2.26
CA LYS A 48 -22.54 0.29 -1.92
C LYS A 48 -23.11 1.49 -2.68
N PRO A 49 -23.08 1.47 -4.02
CA PRO A 49 -23.54 2.59 -4.82
C PRO A 49 -25.06 2.79 -4.72
N ASP A 50 -25.47 4.03 -4.91
CA ASP A 50 -26.83 4.47 -5.18
C ASP A 50 -26.94 5.08 -6.60
N GLU A 51 -28.10 5.64 -6.93
CA GLU A 51 -28.38 6.24 -8.24
C GLU A 51 -27.52 7.48 -8.57
N HIS A 52 -26.91 8.11 -7.57
CA HIS A 52 -26.10 9.33 -7.72
C HIS A 52 -24.59 9.05 -7.67
N THR A 53 -24.19 7.87 -7.21
CA THR A 53 -22.78 7.55 -6.95
C THR A 53 -21.89 7.74 -8.18
N LYS A 54 -22.39 7.40 -9.37
CA LYS A 54 -21.62 7.61 -10.60
C LYS A 54 -21.33 9.10 -10.83
N ASP A 55 -22.38 9.93 -10.83
CA ASP A 55 -22.27 11.35 -11.13
C ASP A 55 -21.44 12.09 -10.06
N ALA A 56 -21.57 11.68 -8.79
CA ALA A 56 -20.78 12.23 -7.71
C ALA A 56 -19.28 11.93 -7.86
N ILE A 57 -18.91 10.69 -8.22
CA ILE A 57 -17.51 10.34 -8.44
C ILE A 57 -16.96 10.98 -9.71
N ASP A 58 -17.74 11.04 -10.80
CA ASP A 58 -17.35 11.76 -12.03
C ASP A 58 -17.00 13.23 -11.71
N TRP A 59 -17.88 13.93 -10.97
CA TRP A 59 -17.63 15.32 -10.58
C TRP A 59 -16.42 15.49 -9.66
N LEU A 60 -16.22 14.58 -8.70
CA LEU A 60 -15.05 14.60 -7.82
C LEU A 60 -13.73 14.37 -8.59
N GLU A 61 -13.74 13.48 -9.59
CA GLU A 61 -12.57 13.20 -10.42
C GLU A 61 -12.25 14.33 -11.40
N ASP A 62 -13.26 15.04 -11.91
CA ASP A 62 -13.06 16.05 -12.96
C ASP A 62 -12.89 17.46 -12.38
N ASP A 63 -13.64 17.82 -11.32
CA ASP A 63 -13.84 19.21 -10.91
C ASP A 63 -13.39 19.55 -9.47
N ASP A 64 -13.21 18.57 -8.57
CA ASP A 64 -12.82 18.82 -7.17
C ASP A 64 -11.33 18.55 -6.91
N CYS A 65 -10.49 19.58 -7.09
CA CYS A 65 -9.04 19.49 -6.87
C CYS A 65 -8.67 19.03 -5.44
N ASN A 66 -9.46 19.41 -4.43
CA ASN A 66 -9.17 19.08 -3.03
C ASN A 66 -9.42 17.60 -2.75
N TYR A 67 -10.46 17.01 -3.36
CA TYR A 67 -10.64 15.57 -3.37
C TYR A 67 -9.50 14.86 -4.11
N GLN A 68 -9.16 15.33 -5.31
CA GLN A 68 -8.11 14.70 -6.14
C GLN A 68 -6.75 14.65 -5.41
N GLU A 69 -6.33 15.77 -4.80
CA GLU A 69 -5.08 15.85 -4.03
C GLU A 69 -5.11 14.90 -2.83
N LYS A 70 -6.19 14.91 -2.03
CA LYS A 70 -6.32 14.05 -0.85
C LYS A 70 -6.40 12.58 -1.20
N ALA A 71 -7.12 12.23 -2.28
CA ALA A 71 -7.22 10.87 -2.76
C ALA A 71 -5.84 10.36 -3.18
N TYR A 72 -5.08 11.19 -3.91
CA TYR A 72 -3.71 10.87 -4.31
C TYR A 72 -2.78 10.68 -3.11
N GLU A 73 -2.75 11.63 -2.18
CA GLU A 73 -1.91 11.57 -0.96
C GLU A 73 -2.23 10.32 -0.13
N TRP A 74 -3.52 10.08 0.12
CA TRP A 74 -3.93 8.90 0.87
C TRP A 74 -3.56 7.60 0.15
N PHE A 75 -3.73 7.55 -1.19
CA PHE A 75 -3.35 6.38 -1.96
C PHE A 75 -1.86 6.09 -1.85
N TRP A 76 -1.05 7.13 -2.01
CA TRP A 76 0.39 7.05 -1.92
C TRP A 76 0.84 6.48 -0.57
N ASP A 77 0.29 7.01 0.52
CA ASP A 77 0.60 6.53 1.87
C ASP A 77 0.17 5.08 2.08
N ALA A 78 -1.03 4.71 1.63
CA ALA A 78 -1.54 3.35 1.74
C ALA A 78 -0.67 2.35 0.96
N ILE A 79 -0.26 2.70 -0.26
CA ILE A 79 0.63 1.88 -1.08
C ILE A 79 2.03 1.79 -0.46
N THR A 80 2.55 2.89 0.11
CA THR A 80 3.83 2.90 0.81
C THR A 80 3.84 1.90 1.97
N GLU A 81 2.82 1.93 2.83
CA GLU A 81 2.72 0.99 3.96
C GLU A 81 2.55 -0.46 3.49
N ARG A 82 1.81 -0.68 2.39
CA ARG A 82 1.69 -2.00 1.76
C ARG A 82 3.05 -2.53 1.29
N VAL A 83 3.80 -1.72 0.53
CA VAL A 83 5.09 -2.13 -0.05
C VAL A 83 6.15 -2.35 1.05
N LYS A 84 6.16 -1.52 2.10
CA LYS A 84 6.97 -1.76 3.30
C LYS A 84 6.70 -3.13 3.91
N ALA A 85 5.42 -3.45 4.12
CA ALA A 85 5.03 -4.73 4.68
C ALA A 85 5.43 -5.88 3.76
N GLU A 86 5.18 -5.78 2.45
CA GLU A 86 5.59 -6.77 1.44
C GLU A 86 7.09 -7.04 1.48
N TYR A 87 7.90 -5.98 1.56
CA TYR A 87 9.35 -6.10 1.64
C TYR A 87 9.81 -6.76 2.95
N ALA A 88 9.22 -6.38 4.08
CA ALA A 88 9.50 -7.02 5.36
C ALA A 88 9.10 -8.49 5.36
N PHE A 89 7.95 -8.84 4.78
CA PHE A 89 7.51 -10.23 4.60
C PHE A 89 8.45 -11.03 3.69
N ALA A 90 9.02 -10.41 2.66
CA ALA A 90 9.99 -11.07 1.80
C ALA A 90 11.28 -11.43 2.56
N ILE A 91 11.77 -10.52 3.41
CA ILE A 91 12.93 -10.76 4.29
C ILE A 91 12.61 -11.82 5.34
N PHE A 92 11.48 -11.67 6.03
CA PHE A 92 10.99 -12.62 7.04
C PHE A 92 10.91 -14.04 6.44
N LYS A 93 10.20 -14.20 5.32
CA LYS A 93 10.08 -15.50 4.65
C LYS A 93 11.44 -16.05 4.24
N ARG A 94 12.37 -15.22 3.76
CA ARG A 94 13.73 -15.67 3.42
C ARG A 94 14.44 -16.25 4.65
N ARG A 95 14.36 -15.61 5.81
CA ARG A 95 14.98 -16.08 7.06
C ARG A 95 14.40 -17.42 7.52
N HIS A 96 13.09 -17.60 7.38
CA HIS A 96 12.39 -18.80 7.85
C HIS A 96 12.34 -19.94 6.83
N ILE A 97 12.52 -19.69 5.52
CA ILE A 97 12.62 -20.73 4.49
C ILE A 97 14.02 -21.37 4.47
N TYR A 98 15.09 -20.59 4.71
CA TYR A 98 16.46 -21.14 4.77
C TYR A 98 16.87 -21.62 6.17
N GLY A 99 16.05 -21.36 7.20
CA GLY A 99 16.31 -21.74 8.59
C GLY A 99 16.04 -23.21 8.94
N GLU A 100 15.37 -23.98 8.08
CA GLU A 100 15.14 -25.43 8.26
C GLU A 100 16.31 -26.30 7.73
N ALA A 101 17.38 -25.69 7.19
CA ALA A 101 18.50 -26.40 6.56
C ALA A 101 19.85 -26.26 7.28
N ALA A 102 19.86 -25.96 8.59
CA ALA A 102 21.07 -25.87 9.41
C ALA A 102 21.00 -26.78 10.64
#